data_AF-A0A859QXE8-F1
#
_entry.id   AF-A0A859QXE8-F1
#
_cell.length_a   1.000
_cell.length_b   1.000
_cell.length_c   1.000
_cell.angle_alpha   90.00
_cell.angle_beta   90.00
_cell.angle_gamma   90.00
#
_symmetry.space_group_name_H-M   'P 1'
#
loop_
_entity.id
_entity.type
_entity.pdbx_description
1 polymer ?
#
loop_
_entity_poly.entity_id
_entity_poly.type
_entity_poly.pdbx_seq_one_letter_code
_entity_poly.pdbx_strand_id
1 'polypeptide(L)'
;MNIPLSQPSTNSTAEPSGVEFAQSADGMPVARVGDLVFAMVPARDNQYFLASAWRVSRPLADLKRDDFYSHHGSVEDEAAFRNRMVEQAVHCRGLQALARRSVRINCNTPWGASQGATVYADGIVSHITAGHGGFKLSVARNATVHPMLRSDGGWYEEDAAWAIVALTFPDLFTSYEQKCADKTVRDSWPDAWEAIHGRSLLPGESHGRDSQAFAHLHAGDWIVISALRSGHHPGMTEVIATIGGKRDERAEERRFLVPSDDYAVGRFGFVIDETKHVAYDGPSSFASWRGRRTA
;
A
#
# COMPACT_ATOMS: atom_id res chain seq x y z
N MET A 1 -36.37 32.09 -37.53
CA MET A 1 -35.05 32.18 -36.88
C MET A 1 -35.24 31.72 -35.45
N ASN A 2 -34.63 30.58 -35.11
CA ASN A 2 -34.82 29.91 -33.83
C ASN A 2 -34.00 30.59 -32.73
N ILE A 3 -34.64 30.88 -31.61
CA ILE A 3 -34.00 31.30 -30.37
C ILE A 3 -33.43 30.03 -29.72
N PRO A 4 -32.12 29.96 -29.39
CA PRO A 4 -31.61 28.82 -28.64
C PRO A 4 -32.00 28.97 -27.16
N LEU A 5 -32.63 27.91 -26.63
CA LEU A 5 -32.83 27.76 -25.19
C LEU A 5 -31.46 27.63 -24.51
N SER A 6 -31.17 28.54 -23.58
CA SER A 6 -30.07 28.37 -22.62
C SER A 6 -30.49 27.29 -21.62
N GLN A 7 -29.78 26.17 -21.59
CA GLN A 7 -29.89 25.18 -20.52
C GLN A 7 -29.26 25.76 -19.24
N PRO A 8 -29.86 25.54 -18.06
CA PRO A 8 -29.33 26.06 -16.82
C PRO A 8 -28.05 25.32 -16.42
N SER A 9 -27.02 26.09 -16.08
CA SER A 9 -25.80 25.64 -15.42
C SER A 9 -26.18 24.87 -14.14
N THR A 10 -25.86 23.59 -14.09
CA THR A 10 -25.99 22.79 -12.86
C THR A 10 -24.99 23.32 -11.85
N ASN A 11 -25.45 24.15 -10.93
CA ASN A 11 -24.70 24.53 -9.74
C ASN A 11 -24.39 23.24 -8.95
N SER A 12 -23.15 22.77 -9.06
CA SER A 12 -22.62 21.65 -8.29
C SER A 12 -22.63 22.05 -6.82
N THR A 13 -23.69 21.67 -6.13
CA THR A 13 -23.82 21.85 -4.68
C THR A 13 -23.14 20.65 -4.05
N ALA A 14 -22.24 20.87 -3.09
CA ALA A 14 -21.60 19.77 -2.37
C ALA A 14 -22.67 18.80 -1.85
N GLU A 15 -22.53 17.52 -2.19
CA GLU A 15 -23.40 16.47 -1.68
C GLU A 15 -23.37 16.49 -0.14
N PRO A 16 -24.42 16.02 0.56
CA PRO A 16 -24.44 15.97 2.03
C PRO A 16 -23.27 15.18 2.64
N SER A 17 -22.54 14.41 1.83
CA SER A 17 -21.28 13.74 2.17
C SER A 17 -20.10 14.69 2.37
N GLY A 18 -20.21 15.98 2.03
CA GLY A 18 -19.11 16.95 2.04
C GLY A 18 -18.13 16.79 0.88
N VAL A 19 -18.56 16.10 -0.18
CA VAL A 19 -17.79 15.89 -1.42
C VAL A 19 -18.47 16.63 -2.56
N GLU A 20 -17.69 17.35 -3.36
CA GLU A 20 -18.16 17.96 -4.61
C GLU A 20 -17.61 17.16 -5.79
N PHE A 21 -18.47 16.43 -6.50
CA PHE A 21 -18.11 15.67 -7.69
C PHE A 21 -18.33 16.49 -8.97
N ALA A 22 -17.50 16.28 -9.97
CA ALA A 22 -17.66 16.85 -11.31
C ALA A 22 -16.90 16.02 -12.37
N GLN A 23 -16.99 16.45 -13.62
CA GLN A 23 -16.07 16.05 -14.67
C GLN A 23 -15.08 17.19 -14.95
N SER A 24 -13.82 16.85 -15.19
CA SER A 24 -12.77 17.79 -15.60
C SER A 24 -12.91 18.19 -17.08
N ALA A 25 -12.11 19.15 -17.53
CA ALA A 25 -12.14 19.65 -18.91
C ALA A 25 -11.73 18.58 -19.95
N ASP A 26 -10.95 17.58 -19.52
CA ASP A 26 -10.55 16.41 -20.30
C ASP A 26 -11.41 15.16 -20.01
N GLY A 27 -12.55 15.33 -19.33
CA GLY A 27 -13.57 14.29 -19.15
C GLY A 27 -13.26 13.25 -18.07
N MET A 28 -12.31 13.52 -17.16
CA MET A 28 -12.03 12.64 -16.03
C MET A 28 -13.01 12.90 -14.87
N PRO A 29 -13.45 11.86 -14.15
CA PRO A 29 -14.14 12.04 -12.88
C PRO A 29 -13.23 12.74 -11.86
N VAL A 30 -13.72 13.81 -11.25
CA VAL A 30 -12.99 14.58 -10.22
C VAL A 30 -13.86 14.82 -8.99
N ALA A 31 -13.21 14.99 -7.85
CA ALA A 31 -13.88 15.24 -6.58
C ALA A 31 -13.07 16.19 -5.68
N ARG A 32 -13.72 17.20 -5.10
CA ARG A 32 -13.13 18.05 -4.07
C ARG A 32 -13.52 17.55 -2.68
N VAL A 33 -12.53 17.43 -1.81
CA VAL A 33 -12.66 17.04 -0.40
C VAL A 33 -11.78 17.97 0.45
N GLY A 34 -12.39 19.00 1.03
CA GLY A 34 -11.65 20.04 1.76
C GLY A 34 -10.65 20.77 0.85
N ASP A 35 -9.38 20.83 1.28
CA ASP A 35 -8.29 21.47 0.53
C ASP A 35 -7.74 20.59 -0.61
N LEU A 36 -8.18 19.34 -0.76
CA LEU A 36 -7.70 18.42 -1.79
C LEU A 36 -8.72 18.26 -2.91
N VAL A 37 -8.21 18.17 -4.14
CA VAL A 37 -8.98 17.76 -5.31
C VAL A 37 -8.36 16.50 -5.87
N PHE A 38 -9.19 15.50 -6.12
CA PHE A 38 -8.81 14.20 -6.64
C PHE A 38 -9.34 13.99 -8.05
N ALA A 39 -8.60 13.24 -8.86
CA ALA A 39 -8.99 12.80 -10.19
C ALA A 39 -8.82 11.29 -10.33
N MET A 40 -9.79 10.65 -10.97
CA MET A 40 -9.66 9.29 -11.49
C MET A 40 -9.01 9.37 -12.87
N VAL A 41 -7.71 9.08 -12.91
CA VAL A 41 -6.89 9.19 -14.11
C VAL A 41 -6.83 7.85 -14.85
N PRO A 42 -7.10 7.81 -16.16
CA PRO A 42 -6.90 6.60 -16.95
C PRO A 42 -5.41 6.25 -17.08
N ALA A 43 -5.13 4.96 -16.90
CA ALA A 43 -3.84 4.32 -17.19
C ALA A 43 -3.96 3.41 -18.43
N ARG A 44 -2.94 2.58 -18.65
CA ARG A 44 -2.95 1.56 -19.71
C ARG A 44 -3.94 0.44 -19.36
N ASP A 45 -4.35 -0.32 -20.37
CA ASP A 45 -5.14 -1.56 -20.22
C ASP A 45 -6.46 -1.39 -19.44
N ASN A 46 -7.14 -0.25 -19.67
CA ASN A 46 -8.41 0.08 -19.01
C ASN A 46 -8.34 0.12 -17.47
N GLN A 47 -7.14 0.39 -16.93
CA GLN A 47 -6.93 0.61 -15.51
C GLN A 47 -7.03 2.10 -15.18
N TYR A 48 -7.28 2.42 -13.91
CA TYR A 48 -7.30 3.79 -13.42
C TYR A 48 -6.49 3.92 -12.15
N PHE A 49 -6.02 5.13 -11.88
CA PHE A 49 -5.38 5.48 -10.62
C PHE A 49 -5.88 6.82 -10.11
N LEU A 50 -5.70 7.03 -8.81
CA LEU A 50 -6.09 8.26 -8.15
C LEU A 50 -4.92 9.24 -8.13
N ALA A 51 -5.14 10.44 -8.64
CA ALA A 51 -4.21 11.56 -8.54
C ALA A 51 -4.82 12.70 -7.73
N SER A 52 -4.00 13.54 -7.10
CA SER A 52 -4.50 14.70 -6.36
C SER A 52 -3.73 15.98 -6.65
N ALA A 53 -4.42 17.08 -6.39
CA ALA A 53 -3.90 18.44 -6.34
C ALA A 53 -4.35 19.09 -5.02
N TRP A 54 -3.57 20.05 -4.52
CA TRP A 54 -3.82 20.74 -3.26
C TRP A 54 -4.16 22.21 -3.49
N ARG A 55 -5.16 22.71 -2.74
CA ARG A 55 -5.64 24.09 -2.71
C ARG A 55 -5.97 24.68 -4.08
N VAL A 56 -6.64 23.89 -4.91
CA VAL A 56 -7.11 24.33 -6.23
C VAL A 56 -8.43 25.08 -6.10
N SER A 57 -8.38 26.40 -6.33
CA SER A 57 -9.53 27.31 -6.25
C SER A 57 -10.36 27.40 -7.53
N ARG A 58 -9.82 26.95 -8.68
CA ARG A 58 -10.54 26.94 -9.96
C ARG A 58 -11.75 25.98 -9.94
N PRO A 59 -12.78 26.21 -10.77
CA PRO A 59 -13.86 25.25 -10.98
C PRO A 59 -13.33 23.88 -11.39
N LEU A 60 -13.95 22.81 -10.90
CA LEU A 60 -13.52 21.45 -11.20
C LEU A 60 -13.57 21.13 -12.70
N ALA A 61 -14.55 21.71 -13.40
CA ALA A 61 -14.75 21.58 -14.85
C ALA A 61 -13.63 22.21 -15.69
N ASP A 62 -12.81 23.08 -15.11
CA ASP A 62 -11.69 23.73 -15.83
C ASP A 62 -10.37 22.98 -15.65
N LEU A 63 -10.34 21.97 -14.76
CA LEU A 63 -9.13 21.22 -14.45
C LEU A 63 -8.79 20.25 -15.58
N LYS A 64 -7.50 19.95 -15.72
CA LYS A 64 -6.97 18.97 -16.67
C LYS A 64 -6.02 18.02 -15.95
N ARG A 65 -5.64 16.93 -16.60
CA ARG A 65 -4.69 15.94 -16.11
C ARG A 65 -3.41 16.54 -15.52
N ASP A 66 -2.85 17.56 -16.16
CA ASP A 66 -1.59 18.18 -15.75
C ASP A 66 -1.69 18.98 -14.45
N ASP A 67 -2.91 19.28 -13.98
CA ASP A 67 -3.12 19.96 -12.70
C ASP A 67 -2.88 19.02 -11.50
N PHE A 68 -2.81 17.71 -11.73
CA PHE A 68 -2.68 16.68 -10.69
C PHE A 68 -1.27 16.08 -10.67
N TYR A 69 -0.61 16.13 -9.52
CA TYR A 69 0.82 15.82 -9.36
C TYR A 69 1.13 14.71 -8.36
N SER A 70 0.11 14.10 -7.75
CA SER A 70 0.27 12.99 -6.78
C SER A 70 -0.23 11.66 -7.35
N HIS A 71 0.20 10.54 -6.77
CA HIS A 71 -0.28 9.20 -7.11
C HIS A 71 -0.68 8.42 -5.84
N HIS A 72 -1.94 7.99 -5.77
CA HIS A 72 -2.56 7.37 -4.59
C HIS A 72 -2.98 5.91 -4.82
N GLY A 73 -2.40 5.26 -5.84
CA GLY A 73 -2.70 3.87 -6.18
C GLY A 73 -3.88 3.72 -7.14
N SER A 74 -4.16 2.47 -7.52
CA SER A 74 -5.20 2.12 -8.48
C SER A 74 -6.62 2.32 -7.93
N VAL A 75 -7.56 2.47 -8.85
CA VAL A 75 -9.01 2.45 -8.60
C VAL A 75 -9.68 1.68 -9.73
N GLU A 76 -10.64 0.83 -9.39
CA GLU A 76 -11.21 -0.12 -10.36
C GLU A 76 -12.15 0.57 -11.34
N ASP A 77 -13.06 1.41 -10.82
CA ASP A 77 -14.07 2.09 -11.61
C ASP A 77 -14.55 3.40 -10.92
N GLU A 78 -15.51 4.09 -11.54
CA GLU A 78 -16.05 5.33 -11.01
C GLU A 78 -16.80 5.12 -9.67
N ALA A 79 -17.42 3.95 -9.45
CA ALA A 79 -18.12 3.66 -8.21
C ALA A 79 -17.13 3.51 -7.04
N ALA A 80 -16.03 2.79 -7.25
CA ALA A 80 -14.91 2.68 -6.32
C ALA A 80 -14.28 4.05 -6.04
N PHE A 81 -14.12 4.88 -7.07
CA PHE A 81 -13.66 6.27 -6.91
C PHE A 81 -14.60 7.06 -5.99
N ARG A 82 -15.90 7.07 -6.28
CA ARG A 82 -16.91 7.78 -5.48
C ARG A 82 -16.92 7.32 -4.01
N ASN A 83 -16.90 6.01 -3.78
CA ASN A 83 -16.84 5.46 -2.42
C ASN A 83 -15.58 5.90 -1.68
N ARG A 84 -14.42 5.88 -2.35
CA ARG A 84 -13.15 6.34 -1.78
C ARG A 84 -13.19 7.83 -1.43
N MET A 85 -13.83 8.67 -2.24
CA MET A 85 -13.97 10.10 -1.95
C MET A 85 -14.87 10.37 -0.75
N VAL A 86 -15.93 9.57 -0.58
CA VAL A 86 -16.79 9.64 0.62
C VAL A 86 -16.01 9.20 1.87
N GLU A 87 -15.26 8.10 1.82
CA GLU A 87 -14.40 7.66 2.92
C GLU A 87 -13.34 8.73 3.25
N GLN A 88 -12.73 9.33 2.23
CA GLN A 88 -11.78 10.44 2.40
C GLN A 88 -12.44 11.66 3.07
N ALA A 89 -13.67 12.01 2.73
CA ALA A 89 -14.38 13.12 3.36
C ALA A 89 -14.72 12.83 4.84
N VAL A 90 -15.11 11.60 5.16
CA VAL A 90 -15.29 11.15 6.55
C VAL A 90 -13.97 11.24 7.31
N HIS A 91 -12.87 10.76 6.72
CA HIS A 91 -11.54 10.85 7.30
C HIS A 91 -11.12 12.30 7.55
N CYS A 92 -11.27 13.20 6.57
CA CYS A 92 -10.96 14.62 6.72
C CYS A 92 -11.77 15.29 7.85
N ARG A 93 -13.08 15.00 7.95
CA ARG A 93 -13.89 15.48 9.08
C ARG A 93 -13.43 14.92 10.41
N GLY A 94 -13.07 13.64 10.45
CA GLY A 94 -12.51 13.00 11.63
C GLY A 94 -11.21 13.68 12.08
N LEU A 95 -10.29 13.96 11.16
CA LEU A 95 -9.05 14.68 11.44
C LEU A 95 -9.31 16.08 12.03
N GLN A 96 -10.31 16.80 11.52
CA GLN A 96 -10.69 18.12 12.04
C GLN A 96 -11.31 18.05 13.44
N ALA A 97 -12.04 16.97 13.74
CA ALA A 97 -12.63 16.74 15.06
C ALA A 97 -11.60 16.33 16.12
N LEU A 98 -10.49 15.72 15.70
CA LEU A 98 -9.42 15.33 16.58
C LEU A 98 -8.56 16.55 16.96
N ALA A 99 -8.38 16.77 18.26
CA ALA A 99 -7.61 17.88 18.82
C ALA A 99 -6.07 17.67 18.72
N ARG A 100 -5.60 17.14 17.59
CA ARG A 100 -4.17 16.91 17.34
C ARG A 100 -3.46 18.24 17.19
N ARG A 101 -2.34 18.41 17.90
CA ARG A 101 -1.59 19.67 17.91
C ARG A 101 -0.21 19.47 17.30
N SER A 102 0.04 20.13 16.19
CA SER A 102 1.39 20.27 15.65
C SER A 102 2.22 21.19 16.55
N VAL A 103 3.40 20.71 16.94
CA VAL A 103 4.36 21.41 17.79
C VAL A 103 5.78 21.22 17.24
N ARG A 104 6.70 22.08 17.68
CA ARG A 104 8.14 21.85 17.50
C ARG A 104 8.70 21.28 18.79
N ILE A 105 9.23 20.06 18.71
CA ILE A 105 9.95 19.40 19.79
C ILE A 105 11.35 19.09 19.28
N ASN A 106 12.35 19.69 19.90
CA ASN A 106 13.75 19.44 19.58
C ASN A 106 14.24 18.26 20.43
N CYS A 107 14.27 17.07 19.85
CA CYS A 107 14.81 15.87 20.47
C CYS A 107 15.40 14.93 19.40
N ASN A 108 16.20 13.96 19.85
CA ASN A 108 16.63 12.85 19.01
C ASN A 108 15.61 11.72 19.09
N THR A 109 15.26 11.18 17.93
CA THR A 109 14.47 9.96 17.78
C THR A 109 15.38 8.84 17.25
N PRO A 110 14.92 7.58 17.22
CA PRO A 110 15.66 6.49 16.59
C PRO A 110 15.97 6.74 15.09
N TRP A 111 15.23 7.62 14.43
CA TRP A 111 15.38 7.96 13.01
C TRP A 111 16.09 9.30 12.78
N GLY A 112 16.71 9.86 13.83
CA GLY A 112 17.42 11.14 13.79
C GLY A 112 16.68 12.26 14.50
N ALA A 113 17.15 13.50 14.27
CA ALA A 113 16.60 14.68 14.93
C ALA A 113 15.14 14.93 14.49
N SER A 114 14.27 15.14 15.47
CA SER A 114 12.86 15.52 15.25
C SER A 114 12.79 16.89 14.54
N GLN A 115 12.12 16.92 13.40
CA GLN A 115 11.92 18.13 12.59
C GLN A 115 10.49 18.68 12.73
N GLY A 116 9.55 17.83 13.15
CA GLY A 116 8.19 18.20 13.48
C GLY A 116 7.59 17.15 14.42
N ALA A 117 6.60 17.55 15.20
CA ALA A 117 5.87 16.63 16.05
C ALA A 117 4.39 16.97 16.11
N THR A 118 3.57 15.94 16.28
CA THR A 118 2.12 16.05 16.47
C THR A 118 1.76 15.37 17.77
N VAL A 119 1.21 16.13 18.72
CA VAL A 119 0.70 15.60 19.99
C VAL A 119 -0.70 15.08 19.76
N TYR A 120 -0.91 13.78 19.99
CA TYR A 120 -2.22 13.13 19.87
C TYR A 120 -2.95 13.17 21.22
N ALA A 121 -2.22 12.94 22.30
CA ALA A 121 -2.70 13.06 23.68
C ALA A 121 -1.51 13.21 24.63
N ASP A 122 -1.77 13.43 25.92
CA ASP A 122 -0.72 13.42 26.92
C ASP A 122 0.03 12.08 26.93
N GLY A 123 1.35 12.16 26.75
CA GLY A 123 2.25 11.02 26.61
C GLY A 123 2.20 10.28 25.27
N ILE A 124 1.56 10.82 24.23
CA ILE A 124 1.48 10.20 22.89
C ILE A 124 1.81 11.26 21.83
N VAL A 125 3.00 11.13 21.23
CA VAL A 125 3.52 12.11 20.27
C VAL A 125 4.04 11.40 19.04
N SER A 126 3.60 11.82 17.85
CA SER A 126 4.20 11.42 16.59
C SER A 126 5.31 12.41 16.22
N HIS A 127 6.43 11.91 15.74
CA HIS A 127 7.58 12.69 15.28
C HIS A 127 7.84 12.42 13.81
N ILE A 128 8.22 13.47 13.07
CA ILE A 128 8.67 13.40 11.69
C ILE A 128 10.13 13.83 11.65
N THR A 129 10.96 13.08 10.94
CA THR A 129 12.37 13.36 10.70
C THR A 129 12.65 13.44 9.19
N ALA A 130 13.92 13.63 8.81
CA ALA A 130 14.30 13.78 7.41
C ALA A 130 14.11 12.50 6.58
N GLY A 131 14.19 11.33 7.22
CA GLY A 131 14.13 10.03 6.54
C GLY A 131 12.89 9.20 6.87
N HIS A 132 12.47 9.22 8.14
CA HIS A 132 11.35 8.43 8.67
C HIS A 132 10.62 9.21 9.78
N GLY A 133 9.81 8.51 10.56
CA GLY A 133 9.10 9.03 11.70
C GLY A 133 8.49 7.91 12.53
N GLY A 134 7.68 8.32 13.49
CA GLY A 134 6.95 7.39 14.32
C GLY A 134 6.45 7.99 15.62
N PHE A 135 5.79 7.16 16.40
CA PHE A 135 5.25 7.53 17.70
C PHE A 135 6.24 7.28 18.82
N LYS A 136 6.25 8.21 19.77
CA LYS A 136 6.81 8.05 21.11
C LYS A 136 5.69 8.01 22.12
N LEU A 137 5.62 6.92 22.87
CA LEU A 137 4.79 6.78 24.05
C LEU A 137 5.60 7.08 25.32
N SER A 138 4.96 7.76 26.28
CA SER A 138 5.44 7.82 27.66
C SER A 138 5.42 6.42 28.29
N VAL A 139 6.16 6.21 29.38
CA VAL A 139 6.22 4.90 30.06
C VAL A 139 4.82 4.41 30.44
N ALA A 140 3.98 5.30 30.99
CA ALA A 140 2.62 4.97 31.39
C ALA A 140 1.73 4.57 30.21
N ARG A 141 1.83 5.28 29.06
CA ARG A 141 1.09 4.92 27.85
C ARG A 141 1.63 3.64 27.21
N ASN A 142 2.94 3.45 27.21
CA ASN A 142 3.55 2.24 26.66
C ASN A 142 3.14 0.98 27.45
N ALA A 143 2.93 1.11 28.76
CA ALA A 143 2.47 0.01 29.61
C ALA A 143 1.05 -0.47 29.28
N THR A 144 0.23 0.32 28.58
CA THR A 144 -1.11 -0.12 28.16
C THR A 144 -1.10 -0.90 26.86
N VAL A 145 -0.01 -0.81 26.07
CA VAL A 145 0.14 -1.60 24.84
C VAL A 145 0.23 -3.08 25.19
N HIS A 146 -0.46 -3.93 24.43
CA HIS A 146 -0.46 -5.38 24.65
C HIS A 146 0.98 -5.94 24.65
N PRO A 147 1.38 -6.81 25.59
CA PRO A 147 2.77 -7.28 25.71
C PRO A 147 3.37 -7.86 24.43
N MET A 148 2.58 -8.56 23.60
CA MET A 148 3.05 -9.13 22.33
C MET A 148 3.40 -8.08 21.26
N LEU A 149 2.94 -6.85 21.41
CA LEU A 149 3.15 -5.74 20.47
C LEU A 149 3.97 -4.60 21.09
N ARG A 150 4.29 -4.68 22.38
CA ARG A 150 4.91 -3.58 23.11
C ARG A 150 6.38 -3.44 22.72
N SER A 151 6.77 -2.23 22.33
CA SER A 151 8.16 -1.84 22.12
C SER A 151 8.80 -1.41 23.44
N ASP A 152 9.94 -2.01 23.83
CA ASP A 152 10.62 -1.73 25.11
C ASP A 152 11.00 -0.25 25.27
N GLY A 153 11.37 0.42 24.17
CA GLY A 153 11.71 1.83 24.15
C GLY A 153 10.51 2.77 24.00
N GLY A 154 9.30 2.23 23.81
CA GLY A 154 8.09 2.99 23.53
C GLY A 154 8.15 3.80 22.23
N TRP A 155 9.00 3.39 21.28
CA TRP A 155 9.10 3.95 19.94
C TRP A 155 8.43 3.00 18.95
N TYR A 156 7.58 3.56 18.10
CA TYR A 156 6.76 2.84 17.12
C TYR A 156 6.90 3.52 15.77
N GLU A 157 7.67 2.89 14.87
CA GLU A 157 7.97 3.31 13.51
C GLU A 157 6.71 3.54 12.64
N GLU A 158 6.76 4.50 11.72
CA GLU A 158 5.61 5.01 10.95
C GLU A 158 5.10 4.13 9.81
N ASP A 159 5.87 3.20 9.28
CA ASP A 159 5.45 2.29 8.20
C ASP A 159 4.62 1.12 8.75
N ALA A 160 4.97 0.60 9.92
CA ALA A 160 4.29 -0.56 10.52
C ALA A 160 3.82 -0.34 11.96
N ALA A 161 4.72 0.05 12.86
CA ALA A 161 4.46 -0.04 14.30
C ALA A 161 3.51 1.05 14.83
N TRP A 162 3.31 2.16 14.10
CA TRP A 162 2.27 3.16 14.40
C TRP A 162 0.88 2.53 14.55
N ALA A 163 0.62 1.45 13.81
CA ALA A 163 -0.64 0.73 13.83
C ALA A 163 -0.94 0.11 15.20
N ILE A 164 0.10 -0.26 15.96
CA ILE A 164 -0.02 -0.75 17.33
C ILE A 164 -0.52 0.37 18.25
N VAL A 165 -0.05 1.61 18.05
CA VAL A 165 -0.51 2.78 18.80
C VAL A 165 -1.98 3.07 18.49
N ALA A 166 -2.37 3.01 17.21
CA ALA A 166 -3.75 3.20 16.79
C ALA A 166 -4.69 2.10 17.32
N LEU A 167 -4.26 0.84 17.34
CA LEU A 167 -5.01 -0.26 17.93
C LEU A 167 -5.18 -0.11 19.45
N THR A 168 -4.16 0.41 20.14
CA THR A 168 -4.18 0.60 21.59
C THR A 168 -5.02 1.80 22.02
N PHE A 169 -5.05 2.87 21.22
CA PHE A 169 -5.73 4.14 21.55
C PHE A 169 -6.68 4.58 20.41
N PRO A 170 -7.73 3.80 20.10
CA PRO A 170 -8.54 4.00 18.90
C PRO A 170 -9.20 5.39 18.82
N ASP A 171 -9.59 5.96 19.96
CA ASP A 171 -10.26 7.28 20.03
C ASP A 171 -9.38 8.46 19.56
N LEU A 172 -8.07 8.26 19.43
CA LEU A 172 -7.13 9.27 18.92
C LEU A 172 -6.98 9.22 17.39
N PHE A 173 -7.64 8.26 16.75
CA PHE A 173 -7.53 7.96 15.33
C PHE A 173 -8.90 7.97 14.67
N THR A 174 -8.93 8.40 13.42
CA THR A 174 -10.12 8.33 12.58
C THR A 174 -10.47 6.88 12.27
N SER A 175 -11.72 6.61 11.88
CA SER A 175 -12.15 5.27 11.45
C SER A 175 -11.30 4.71 10.30
N TYR A 176 -10.86 5.58 9.37
CA TYR A 176 -9.96 5.20 8.29
C TYR A 176 -8.59 4.77 8.81
N GLU A 177 -7.96 5.56 9.69
CA GLU A 177 -6.68 5.20 10.30
C GLU A 177 -6.78 3.91 11.12
N GLN A 178 -7.89 3.71 11.84
CA GLN A 178 -8.15 2.46 12.58
C GLN A 178 -8.25 1.25 11.64
N LYS A 179 -8.96 1.37 10.51
CA LYS A 179 -9.05 0.32 9.49
C LYS A 179 -7.67 0.00 8.88
N CYS A 180 -6.88 1.02 8.58
CA CYS A 180 -5.51 0.86 8.09
C CYS A 180 -4.64 0.18 9.15
N ALA A 181 -4.70 0.63 10.40
CA ALA A 181 -3.92 0.08 11.49
C ALA A 181 -4.24 -1.40 11.74
N ASP A 182 -5.52 -1.76 11.79
CA ASP A 182 -5.97 -3.14 11.93
C ASP A 182 -5.42 -4.04 10.79
N LYS A 183 -5.47 -3.57 9.54
CA LYS A 183 -4.84 -4.27 8.41
C LYS A 183 -3.33 -4.39 8.58
N THR A 184 -2.63 -3.31 8.94
CA THR A 184 -1.18 -3.34 9.14
C THR A 184 -0.78 -4.32 10.24
N VAL A 185 -1.50 -4.36 11.37
CA VAL A 185 -1.20 -5.31 12.45
C VAL A 185 -1.46 -6.75 12.01
N ARG A 186 -2.55 -7.02 11.27
CA ARG A 186 -2.76 -8.34 10.66
C ARG A 186 -1.62 -8.77 9.75
N ASP A 187 -1.09 -7.85 8.94
CA ASP A 187 -0.06 -8.17 7.95
C ASP A 187 1.33 -8.32 8.59
N SER A 188 1.66 -7.49 9.58
CA SER A 188 2.99 -7.44 10.20
C SER A 188 3.14 -8.34 11.43
N TRP A 189 2.08 -8.52 12.22
CA TRP A 189 2.07 -9.34 13.45
C TRP A 189 0.83 -10.24 13.53
N PRO A 190 0.63 -11.17 12.56
CA PRO A 190 -0.58 -11.99 12.50
C PRO A 190 -0.80 -12.81 13.78
N ASP A 191 0.24 -13.40 14.37
CA ASP A 191 0.12 -14.18 15.61
C ASP A 191 -0.38 -13.33 16.79
N ALA A 192 0.14 -12.11 16.93
CA ALA A 192 -0.28 -11.19 17.98
C ALA A 192 -1.71 -10.70 17.74
N TRP A 193 -2.07 -10.41 16.48
CA TRP A 193 -3.43 -10.02 16.13
C TRP A 193 -4.44 -11.11 16.50
N GLU A 194 -4.16 -12.37 16.13
CA GLU A 194 -5.01 -13.52 16.43
C GLU A 194 -5.15 -13.76 17.94
N ALA A 195 -4.05 -13.65 18.69
CA ALA A 195 -4.05 -13.79 20.15
C ALA A 195 -4.88 -12.69 20.84
N ILE A 196 -4.76 -11.44 20.39
CA ILE A 196 -5.51 -10.30 20.95
C ILE A 196 -7.00 -10.41 20.65
N HIS A 197 -7.37 -10.84 19.44
CA HIS A 197 -8.77 -10.91 19.00
C HIS A 197 -9.42 -12.27 19.29
N GLY A 198 -8.66 -13.28 19.69
CA GLY A 198 -9.14 -14.64 19.92
C GLY A 198 -9.68 -15.32 18.66
N ARG A 199 -9.22 -14.91 17.47
CA ARG A 199 -9.71 -15.39 16.17
C ARG A 199 -8.55 -15.61 15.22
N SER A 200 -8.47 -16.80 14.61
CA SER A 200 -7.53 -17.08 13.53
C SER A 200 -7.86 -16.30 12.25
N LEU A 201 -6.84 -15.89 11.53
CA LEU A 201 -6.98 -15.22 10.23
C LEU A 201 -7.30 -16.25 9.15
N LEU A 202 -8.32 -15.94 8.35
CA LEU A 202 -8.70 -16.72 7.19
C LEU A 202 -7.81 -16.38 5.98
N PRO A 203 -7.72 -17.27 4.98
CA PRO A 203 -7.03 -16.97 3.73
C PRO A 203 -7.53 -15.66 3.10
N GLY A 204 -6.61 -14.77 2.75
CA GLY A 204 -6.90 -13.46 2.17
C GLY A 204 -7.02 -12.32 3.18
N GLU A 205 -7.17 -12.58 4.48
CA GLU A 205 -7.34 -11.53 5.50
C GLU A 205 -6.01 -10.88 5.94
N SER A 206 -4.88 -11.57 5.73
CA SER A 206 -3.53 -11.07 6.05
C SER A 206 -2.53 -11.50 5.00
N HIS A 207 -1.83 -10.54 4.42
CA HIS A 207 -0.70 -10.80 3.53
C HIS A 207 0.41 -11.59 4.23
N GLY A 208 0.70 -11.26 5.49
CA GLY A 208 1.73 -11.95 6.27
C GLY A 208 1.38 -13.41 6.53
N ARG A 209 0.14 -13.69 6.96
CA ARG A 209 -0.33 -15.05 7.21
C ARG A 209 -0.41 -15.87 5.92
N ASP A 210 -0.96 -15.28 4.85
CA ASP A 210 -1.04 -15.92 3.54
C ASP A 210 0.35 -16.26 2.99
N SER A 211 1.32 -15.34 3.15
CA SER A 211 2.71 -15.55 2.76
C SER A 211 3.37 -16.69 3.54
N GLN A 212 3.13 -16.77 4.86
CA GLN A 212 3.62 -17.88 5.69
C GLN A 212 2.99 -19.22 5.28
N ALA A 213 1.69 -19.25 5.02
CA ALA A 213 0.99 -20.45 4.55
C ALA A 213 1.53 -20.92 3.21
N PHE A 214 1.76 -20.00 2.26
CA PHE A 214 2.39 -20.28 0.98
C PHE A 214 3.82 -20.84 1.15
N ALA A 215 4.64 -20.18 1.98
CA ALA A 215 6.01 -20.62 2.23
C ALA A 215 6.07 -22.02 2.88
N HIS A 216 5.11 -22.34 3.77
CA HIS A 216 5.03 -23.67 4.38
C HIS A 216 4.59 -24.74 3.37
N LEU A 217 3.56 -24.45 2.56
CA LEU A 217 3.05 -25.37 1.54
C LEU A 217 4.12 -25.69 0.48
N HIS A 218 4.87 -24.67 0.05
CA HIS A 218 5.85 -24.76 -1.03
C HIS A 218 7.30 -24.81 -0.54
N ALA A 219 7.53 -25.21 0.72
CA ALA A 219 8.86 -25.24 1.32
C ALA A 219 9.85 -26.15 0.56
N GLY A 220 9.34 -27.18 -0.11
CA GLY A 220 10.10 -28.15 -0.92
C GLY A 220 10.03 -27.92 -2.42
N ASP A 221 9.29 -26.92 -2.89
CA ASP A 221 9.08 -26.70 -4.32
C ASP A 221 10.07 -25.67 -4.89
N TRP A 222 10.35 -25.75 -6.19
CA TRP A 222 11.13 -24.74 -6.89
C TRP A 222 10.30 -23.48 -7.11
N ILE A 223 10.68 -22.38 -6.48
CA ILE A 223 10.01 -21.09 -6.63
C ILE A 223 10.93 -20.12 -7.37
N VAL A 224 10.39 -19.49 -8.41
CA VAL A 224 11.13 -18.54 -9.25
C VAL A 224 11.56 -17.32 -8.44
N ILE A 225 12.86 -17.03 -8.47
CA ILE A 225 13.47 -15.85 -7.84
C ILE A 225 13.93 -14.79 -8.86
N SER A 226 14.13 -15.19 -10.12
CA SER A 226 14.50 -14.28 -11.21
C SER A 226 13.98 -14.78 -12.54
N ALA A 227 13.60 -13.86 -13.42
CA ALA A 227 13.03 -14.19 -14.73
C ALA A 227 13.36 -13.13 -15.77
N LEU A 228 13.54 -13.55 -17.02
CA LEU A 228 13.64 -12.69 -18.19
C LEU A 228 13.14 -13.40 -19.44
N ARG A 229 12.76 -12.64 -20.47
CA ARG A 229 12.47 -13.21 -21.78
C ARG A 229 13.76 -13.79 -22.38
N SER A 230 13.72 -15.04 -22.81
CA SER A 230 14.89 -15.71 -23.36
C SER A 230 15.23 -15.14 -24.75
N GLY A 231 16.48 -14.74 -24.95
CA GLY A 231 17.00 -14.40 -26.27
C GLY A 231 17.37 -15.63 -27.12
N HIS A 232 17.44 -16.81 -26.50
CA HIS A 232 17.81 -18.07 -27.17
C HIS A 232 16.60 -18.92 -27.57
N HIS A 233 15.47 -18.74 -26.87
CA HIS A 233 14.24 -19.51 -27.09
C HIS A 233 13.06 -18.55 -27.28
N PRO A 234 12.73 -18.17 -28.53
CA PRO A 234 11.60 -17.28 -28.81
C PRO A 234 10.30 -17.79 -28.19
N GLY A 235 9.55 -16.90 -27.54
CA GLY A 235 8.31 -17.26 -26.84
C GLY A 235 8.50 -17.86 -25.44
N MET A 236 9.74 -18.07 -24.97
CA MET A 236 10.02 -18.61 -23.63
C MET A 236 10.55 -17.54 -22.68
N THR A 237 10.19 -17.66 -21.40
CA THR A 237 10.79 -16.95 -20.28
C THR A 237 11.79 -17.88 -19.60
N GLU A 238 13.05 -17.45 -19.53
CA GLU A 238 14.10 -18.12 -18.76
C GLU A 238 13.95 -17.70 -17.30
N VAL A 239 13.81 -18.67 -16.42
CA VAL A 239 13.64 -18.44 -14.98
C VAL A 239 14.72 -19.14 -14.18
N ILE A 240 15.17 -18.50 -13.10
CA ILE A 240 16.01 -19.09 -12.05
C ILE A 240 15.11 -19.29 -10.84
N ALA A 241 15.07 -20.51 -10.33
CA ALA A 241 14.29 -20.89 -9.15
C ALA A 241 15.19 -21.52 -8.09
N THR A 242 14.74 -21.42 -6.84
CA THR A 242 15.37 -22.06 -5.67
C THR A 242 14.30 -22.78 -4.85
N ILE A 243 14.71 -23.80 -4.08
CA ILE A 243 13.80 -24.53 -3.19
C ILE A 243 13.24 -23.58 -2.13
N GLY A 244 11.91 -23.46 -2.07
CA GLY A 244 11.18 -22.54 -1.19
C GLY A 244 11.40 -21.05 -1.49
N GLY A 245 11.99 -20.70 -2.65
CA GLY A 245 12.21 -19.32 -3.06
C GLY A 245 13.28 -18.56 -2.28
N LYS A 246 14.16 -19.27 -1.57
CA LYS A 246 15.25 -18.69 -0.79
C LYS A 246 16.25 -17.97 -1.70
N ARG A 247 16.71 -16.78 -1.31
CA ARG A 247 17.67 -15.95 -2.08
C ARG A 247 19.06 -15.92 -1.46
N ASP A 248 19.43 -16.97 -0.73
CA ASP A 248 20.74 -17.09 -0.09
C ASP A 248 21.81 -17.43 -1.13
N GLU A 249 23.04 -16.91 -0.98
CA GLU A 249 24.16 -17.16 -1.90
C GLU A 249 24.53 -18.64 -2.08
N ARG A 250 24.11 -19.47 -1.12
CA ARG A 250 24.35 -20.92 -1.05
C ARG A 250 23.14 -21.76 -1.49
N ALA A 251 21.99 -21.14 -1.76
CA ALA A 251 20.82 -21.87 -2.22
C ALA A 251 21.14 -22.56 -3.56
N GLU A 252 20.66 -23.79 -3.72
CA GLU A 252 20.71 -24.45 -5.02
C GLU A 252 19.79 -23.68 -5.97
N GLU A 253 20.36 -23.18 -7.05
CA GLU A 253 19.64 -22.51 -8.14
C GLU A 253 19.50 -23.47 -9.31
N ARG A 254 18.29 -23.56 -9.84
CA ARG A 254 17.99 -24.32 -11.05
C ARG A 254 17.30 -23.43 -12.07
N ARG A 255 17.66 -23.59 -13.34
CA ARG A 255 17.03 -22.88 -14.45
C ARG A 255 15.95 -23.70 -15.11
N PHE A 256 14.92 -23.02 -15.57
CA PHE A 256 13.83 -23.59 -16.34
C PHE A 256 13.46 -22.68 -17.51
N LEU A 257 12.82 -23.26 -18.53
CA LEU A 257 12.13 -22.51 -19.57
C LEU A 257 10.63 -22.65 -19.35
N VAL A 258 9.95 -21.52 -19.17
CA VAL A 258 8.49 -21.45 -19.03
C VAL A 258 7.93 -20.75 -20.27
N PRO A 259 6.89 -21.28 -20.93
CA PRO A 259 6.19 -20.54 -21.98
C PRO A 259 5.82 -19.14 -21.48
N SER A 260 6.11 -18.10 -22.26
CA SER A 260 5.95 -16.72 -21.76
C SER A 260 4.50 -16.36 -21.45
N ASP A 261 3.55 -17.01 -22.14
CA ASP A 261 2.12 -16.84 -21.91
C ASP A 261 1.66 -17.53 -20.61
N ASP A 262 2.39 -18.55 -20.14
CA ASP A 262 2.13 -19.26 -18.89
C ASP A 262 2.83 -18.60 -17.69
N TYR A 263 3.88 -17.81 -17.94
CA TYR A 263 4.64 -17.14 -16.88
C TYR A 263 3.92 -15.88 -16.39
N ALA A 264 3.11 -16.04 -15.35
CA ALA A 264 2.52 -14.96 -14.59
C ALA A 264 2.91 -15.05 -13.11
N VAL A 265 3.68 -14.08 -12.60
CA VAL A 265 4.08 -14.06 -11.19
C VAL A 265 2.83 -13.88 -10.32
N GLY A 266 2.50 -14.92 -9.54
CA GLY A 266 1.44 -14.86 -8.56
C GLY A 266 1.82 -14.00 -7.36
N ARG A 267 0.86 -13.79 -6.44
CA ARG A 267 1.01 -12.93 -5.26
C ARG A 267 2.25 -13.23 -4.41
N PHE A 268 2.67 -14.49 -4.32
CA PHE A 268 3.82 -14.94 -3.52
C PHE A 268 4.95 -15.57 -4.35
N GLY A 269 4.89 -15.44 -5.67
CA GLY A 269 5.86 -16.03 -6.60
C GLY A 269 5.23 -16.97 -7.61
N PHE A 270 6.08 -17.59 -8.43
CA PHE A 270 5.71 -18.61 -9.40
C PHE A 270 6.36 -19.94 -8.99
N VAL A 271 5.53 -20.96 -8.75
CA VAL A 271 6.00 -22.31 -8.41
C VAL A 271 6.18 -23.09 -9.71
N ILE A 272 7.35 -23.70 -9.87
CA ILE A 272 7.66 -24.52 -11.04
C ILE A 272 6.91 -25.84 -10.92
N ASP A 273 6.05 -26.11 -11.89
CA ASP A 273 5.53 -27.44 -12.16
C ASP A 273 6.59 -28.29 -12.89
N GLU A 274 7.32 -29.15 -12.18
CA GLU A 274 8.36 -30.01 -12.76
C GLU A 274 7.82 -31.06 -13.75
N THR A 275 6.49 -31.26 -13.84
CA THR A 275 5.89 -32.14 -14.86
C THR A 275 5.71 -31.45 -16.21
N LYS A 276 5.73 -30.10 -16.23
CA LYS A 276 5.54 -29.27 -17.42
C LYS A 276 6.78 -28.46 -17.79
N HIS A 277 7.51 -27.97 -16.79
CA HIS A 277 8.68 -27.12 -16.97
C HIS A 277 9.95 -27.95 -16.81
N VAL A 278 10.70 -28.07 -17.90
CA VAL A 278 11.93 -28.86 -17.93
C VAL A 278 13.11 -28.00 -17.48
N ALA A 279 14.00 -28.58 -16.68
CA ALA A 279 15.25 -27.95 -16.29
C ALA A 279 16.09 -27.60 -17.54
N TYR A 280 16.71 -26.43 -17.53
CA TYR A 280 17.40 -25.87 -18.69
C TYR A 280 18.87 -25.52 -18.40
N ASP A 281 19.78 -26.30 -19.00
CA ASP A 281 21.23 -26.12 -18.85
C ASP A 281 21.91 -25.48 -20.06
N GLY A 282 21.15 -25.05 -21.07
CA GLY A 282 21.67 -24.45 -22.30
C GLY A 282 22.13 -22.98 -22.15
N PRO A 283 22.48 -22.31 -23.28
CA PRO A 283 22.88 -20.91 -23.30
C PRO A 283 21.92 -19.99 -22.55
N SER A 284 22.45 -19.09 -21.72
CA SER A 284 21.65 -18.22 -20.86
C SER A 284 21.65 -16.79 -21.38
N SER A 285 20.48 -16.15 -21.29
CA SER A 285 20.36 -14.70 -21.46
C SER A 285 20.64 -13.92 -20.16
N PHE A 286 20.84 -14.60 -19.03
CA PHE A 286 21.31 -13.95 -17.79
C PHE A 286 22.81 -13.65 -17.87
N ALA A 287 23.17 -12.37 -17.87
CA ALA A 287 24.57 -11.92 -17.94
C ALA A 287 25.44 -12.42 -16.76
N SER A 288 24.83 -12.67 -15.59
CA SER A 288 25.51 -13.17 -14.39
C SER A 288 25.54 -14.69 -14.27
N TRP A 289 24.88 -15.43 -15.17
CA TRP A 289 24.79 -16.89 -15.06
C TRP A 289 26.11 -17.56 -15.42
N ARG A 290 26.86 -17.93 -14.39
CA ARG A 290 28.01 -18.82 -14.49
C ARG A 290 27.56 -20.18 -13.99
N GLY A 291 26.95 -20.99 -14.87
CA GLY A 291 26.40 -22.30 -14.50
C GLY A 291 27.29 -23.01 -13.49
N ARG A 292 26.83 -23.13 -12.23
CA ARG A 292 27.57 -23.85 -11.20
C ARG A 292 27.47 -25.31 -11.59
N ARG A 293 28.57 -25.85 -12.13
CA ARG A 293 28.70 -27.28 -12.44
C ARG A 293 28.28 -28.06 -11.20
N THR A 294 27.26 -28.89 -11.36
CA THR A 294 26.99 -29.99 -10.45
C THR A 294 28.27 -30.81 -10.32
N ALA A 295 28.75 -30.95 -9.09
CA ALA A 295 29.79 -31.92 -8.75
C ALA A 295 29.15 -33.29 -8.57
#